data_AF-A0A834ESG2-F1
#
_entry.id   AF-A0A834ESG2-F1
#
_cell.length_a   1.000
_cell.length_b   1.000
_cell.length_c   1.000
_cell.angle_alpha   90.00
_cell.angle_beta   90.00
_cell.angle_gamma   90.00
#
_symmetry.space_group_name_H-M   'P 1'
#
loop_
_entity.id
_entity.type
_entity.pdbx_description
1 polymer ?
#
loop_
_entity_poly.entity_id
_entity_poly.type
_entity_poly.pdbx_seq_one_letter_code
_entity_poly.pdbx_strand_id
1 'polypeptide(L)'
;MAQVAMSGLPVEDEESSESRMVVTFLMSALESMCKELAKSKAEVACIAVYETDVFVVGTERGRAFVNTRKDFQKDFVKYCVEEEEKAAGMHKMKSTTQANRMSIDAVEIEALRKTVEDYFCFCYGKALGKSTVVPVPYEKMLRDQSAVVVQGLPEGVAFKHPENYDLATLKWILENKAGISFIIKRPFLEPKKHLGGRAMVTDTERSMLSPGGSCGSIKVKTEPTEESGISLEMAAVTVKEESEDPDYYQYNIHGIPI
;
A
#
# COMPACT_ATOMS: atom_id res chain seq x y z
N MET A 1 -43.78 -53.90 15.84
CA MET A 1 -42.83 -52.97 15.18
C MET A 1 -42.61 -51.82 16.13
N ALA A 2 -41.37 -51.52 16.52
CA ALA A 2 -41.02 -50.34 17.30
C ALA A 2 -40.18 -49.43 16.38
N GLN A 3 -40.65 -48.22 16.10
CA GLN A 3 -39.84 -47.21 15.44
C GLN A 3 -38.99 -46.51 16.51
N VAL A 4 -37.68 -46.64 16.41
CA VAL A 4 -36.75 -45.79 17.15
C VAL A 4 -36.72 -44.45 16.46
N ALA A 5 -37.28 -43.43 17.10
CA ALA A 5 -37.09 -42.05 16.67
C ALA A 5 -35.62 -41.67 16.94
N MET A 6 -34.83 -41.56 15.88
CA MET A 6 -33.50 -40.93 15.95
C MET A 6 -33.70 -39.42 16.14
N SER A 7 -33.61 -38.93 17.37
CA SER A 7 -33.50 -37.51 17.64
C SER A 7 -32.19 -36.98 17.05
N GLY A 8 -32.29 -36.01 16.12
CA GLY A 8 -31.11 -35.31 15.62
C GLY A 8 -30.44 -34.52 16.74
N LEU A 9 -29.12 -34.67 16.88
CA LEU A 9 -28.31 -33.88 17.81
C LEU A 9 -28.13 -32.45 17.28
N PRO A 10 -28.01 -31.43 18.17
CA PRO A 10 -27.61 -30.09 17.78
C PRO A 10 -26.11 -30.09 17.47
N VAL A 11 -25.74 -29.79 16.23
CA VAL A 11 -24.33 -29.80 15.79
C VAL A 11 -23.64 -28.46 16.06
N GLU A 12 -24.39 -27.41 16.40
CA GLU A 12 -23.88 -26.03 16.51
C GLU A 12 -23.28 -25.67 17.89
N ASP A 13 -23.61 -26.42 18.95
CA ASP A 13 -23.15 -26.12 20.34
C ASP A 13 -21.70 -26.59 20.59
N GLU A 14 -21.31 -27.73 20.00
CA GLU A 14 -19.97 -28.31 20.16
C GLU A 14 -18.86 -27.44 19.52
N GLU A 15 -19.14 -26.77 18.39
CA GLU A 15 -18.17 -25.91 17.69
C GLU A 15 -17.94 -24.58 18.42
N SER A 16 -18.99 -23.98 19.00
CA SER A 16 -18.87 -22.83 19.91
C SER A 16 -18.11 -23.21 21.19
N SER A 17 -18.38 -24.39 21.75
CA SER A 17 -17.64 -24.92 22.91
C SER A 17 -16.14 -25.10 22.63
N GLU A 18 -15.76 -25.71 21.49
CA GLU A 18 -14.36 -25.84 21.07
C GLU A 18 -13.70 -24.48 20.88
N SER A 19 -14.36 -23.56 20.18
CA SER A 19 -13.87 -22.20 19.92
C SER A 19 -13.67 -21.40 21.21
N ARG A 20 -14.62 -21.49 22.15
CA ARG A 20 -14.52 -20.88 23.50
C ARG A 20 -13.34 -21.45 24.30
N MET A 21 -13.04 -22.74 24.18
CA MET A 21 -11.85 -23.35 24.79
C MET A 21 -10.56 -22.78 24.19
N VAL A 22 -10.48 -22.62 22.86
CA VAL A 22 -9.33 -21.98 22.17
C VAL A 22 -9.14 -20.54 22.65
N VAL A 23 -10.20 -19.73 22.70
CA VAL A 23 -10.14 -18.35 23.22
C VAL A 23 -9.64 -18.32 24.66
N THR A 24 -10.14 -19.20 25.53
CA THR A 24 -9.74 -19.30 26.94
C THR A 24 -8.26 -19.67 27.10
N PHE A 25 -7.76 -20.59 26.26
CA PHE A 25 -6.35 -20.96 26.22
C PHE A 25 -5.45 -19.78 25.81
N LEU A 26 -5.83 -19.05 24.75
CA LEU A 26 -5.10 -17.86 24.30
C LEU A 26 -5.11 -16.74 25.34
N MET A 27 -6.23 -16.50 26.02
CA MET A 27 -6.30 -15.55 27.14
C MET A 27 -5.38 -15.94 28.29
N SER A 28 -5.25 -17.24 28.59
CA SER A 28 -4.32 -17.74 29.62
C SER A 28 -2.84 -17.48 29.23
N ALA A 29 -2.49 -17.64 27.96
CA ALA A 29 -1.17 -17.28 27.44
C ALA A 29 -0.89 -15.77 27.54
N LEU A 30 -1.86 -14.92 27.16
CA LEU A 30 -1.76 -13.47 27.30
C LEU A 30 -1.62 -13.03 28.77
N GLU A 31 -2.30 -13.70 29.72
CA GLU A 31 -2.12 -13.39 31.14
C GLU A 31 -0.69 -13.67 31.61
N SER A 32 -0.06 -14.75 31.11
CA SER A 32 1.35 -15.06 31.36
C SER A 32 2.28 -13.96 30.81
N MET A 33 2.04 -13.51 29.58
CA MET A 33 2.79 -12.37 28.99
C MET A 33 2.63 -11.09 29.81
N CYS A 34 1.42 -10.79 30.31
CA CYS A 34 1.18 -9.63 31.16
C CYS A 34 1.95 -9.71 32.50
N LYS A 35 2.13 -10.91 33.06
CA LYS A 35 2.95 -11.15 34.27
C LYS A 35 4.44 -10.89 34.01
N GLU A 36 4.96 -11.24 32.84
CA GLU A 36 6.32 -10.90 32.44
C GLU A 36 6.50 -9.37 32.25
N LEU A 37 5.56 -8.70 31.58
CA LEU A 37 5.59 -7.24 31.40
C LEU A 37 5.57 -6.47 32.72
N ALA A 38 4.86 -6.98 33.74
CA ALA A 38 4.85 -6.39 35.08
C ALA A 38 6.25 -6.35 35.73
N LYS A 39 7.15 -7.30 35.43
CA LYS A 39 8.54 -7.30 35.93
C LYS A 39 9.32 -6.08 35.42
N SER A 40 8.99 -5.61 34.22
CA SER A 40 9.55 -4.40 33.62
C SER A 40 8.84 -3.11 34.06
N LYS A 41 7.95 -3.17 35.07
CA LYS A 41 7.08 -2.07 35.53
C LYS A 41 6.12 -1.53 34.46
N ALA A 42 5.85 -2.29 33.40
CA ALA A 42 4.80 -1.96 32.45
C ALA A 42 3.44 -2.38 33.04
N GLU A 43 2.46 -1.49 32.98
CA GLU A 43 1.08 -1.76 33.40
C GLU A 43 0.20 -1.95 32.16
N VAL A 44 -0.55 -3.04 32.11
CA VAL A 44 -1.27 -3.48 30.90
C VAL A 44 -2.65 -3.99 31.29
N ALA A 45 -3.66 -3.64 30.49
CA ALA A 45 -4.98 -4.24 30.55
C ALA A 45 -5.46 -4.55 29.13
N CYS A 46 -5.94 -5.78 28.92
CA CYS A 46 -6.51 -6.24 27.66
C CYS A 46 -7.96 -6.65 27.91
N ILE A 47 -8.85 -6.25 27.01
CA ILE A 47 -10.25 -6.69 26.97
C ILE A 47 -10.43 -7.47 25.67
N ALA A 48 -10.93 -8.69 25.76
CA ALA A 48 -11.38 -9.45 24.61
C ALA A 48 -12.86 -9.78 24.78
N VAL A 49 -13.60 -9.75 23.68
CA VAL A 49 -15.02 -10.11 23.62
C VAL A 49 -15.16 -11.25 22.62
N TYR A 50 -15.87 -12.30 22.99
CA TYR A 50 -16.19 -13.42 22.11
C TYR A 50 -17.62 -13.87 22.42
N GLU A 51 -18.48 -13.83 21.40
CA GLU A 51 -19.93 -14.00 21.56
C GLU A 51 -20.50 -13.10 22.68
N THR A 52 -20.85 -13.70 23.82
CA THR A 52 -21.40 -13.03 25.02
C THR A 52 -20.38 -12.87 26.15
N ASP A 53 -19.20 -13.47 26.03
CA ASP A 53 -18.16 -13.46 27.06
C ASP A 53 -17.24 -12.24 26.94
N VAL A 54 -16.84 -11.72 28.10
CA VAL A 54 -15.84 -10.64 28.21
C VAL A 54 -14.67 -11.12 29.06
N PHE A 55 -13.53 -11.30 28.42
CA PHE A 55 -12.28 -11.70 29.07
C PHE A 55 -11.44 -10.46 29.38
N VAL A 56 -10.95 -10.36 30.61
CA VAL A 56 -10.08 -9.25 31.06
C VAL A 56 -8.79 -9.81 31.63
N VAL A 57 -7.70 -9.64 30.88
CA VAL A 57 -6.34 -10.04 31.28
C VAL A 57 -5.45 -8.80 31.41
N GLY A 58 -4.31 -8.92 32.07
CA GLY A 58 -3.45 -7.78 32.35
C GLY A 58 -2.63 -7.91 33.63
N THR A 59 -1.94 -6.83 33.98
CA THR A 59 -1.30 -6.68 35.28
C THR A 59 -2.35 -6.52 36.39
N GLU A 60 -1.92 -6.56 37.65
CA GLU A 60 -2.83 -6.38 38.79
C GLU A 60 -3.55 -5.01 38.74
N ARG A 61 -2.81 -3.92 38.50
CA ARG A 61 -3.38 -2.57 38.42
C ARG A 61 -4.22 -2.39 37.16
N GLY A 62 -3.79 -2.93 36.02
CA GLY A 62 -4.54 -2.86 34.76
C GLY A 62 -5.90 -3.56 34.86
N ARG A 63 -5.92 -4.78 35.38
CA ARG A 63 -7.18 -5.53 35.62
C ARG A 63 -8.05 -4.87 36.67
N ALA A 64 -7.48 -4.33 37.75
CA ALA A 64 -8.24 -3.59 38.76
C ALA A 64 -8.92 -2.37 38.15
N PHE A 65 -8.19 -1.55 37.38
CA PHE A 65 -8.72 -0.36 36.69
C PHE A 65 -9.90 -0.71 35.77
N VAL A 66 -9.72 -1.69 34.88
CA VAL A 66 -10.77 -2.12 33.93
C VAL A 66 -11.96 -2.78 34.64
N ASN A 67 -11.76 -3.45 35.78
CA ASN A 67 -12.88 -4.02 36.55
C ASN A 67 -13.63 -3.00 37.40
N THR A 68 -12.98 -1.94 37.87
CA THR A 68 -13.67 -0.77 38.47
C THR A 68 -14.47 -0.01 37.41
N ARG A 69 -13.96 0.07 36.18
CA ARG A 69 -14.58 0.78 35.04
C ARG A 69 -15.29 -0.17 34.08
N LYS A 70 -16.39 -0.75 34.56
CA LYS A 70 -17.28 -1.62 33.76
C LYS A 70 -17.95 -0.91 32.58
N ASP A 71 -17.94 0.42 32.55
CA ASP A 71 -18.28 1.23 31.38
C ASP A 71 -17.37 0.92 30.19
N PHE A 72 -16.04 0.81 30.35
CA PHE A 72 -15.15 0.44 29.24
C PHE A 72 -15.47 -0.97 28.67
N GLN A 73 -15.80 -1.92 29.54
CA GLN A 73 -16.19 -3.28 29.10
C GLN A 73 -17.51 -3.22 28.31
N LYS A 74 -18.50 -2.46 28.80
CA LYS A 74 -19.79 -2.30 28.12
C LYS A 74 -19.69 -1.53 26.81
N ASP A 75 -18.93 -0.45 26.78
CA ASP A 75 -18.73 0.37 25.58
C ASP A 75 -17.96 -0.41 24.51
N PHE A 76 -17.00 -1.27 24.91
CA PHE A 76 -16.28 -2.13 23.97
C PHE A 76 -17.16 -3.28 23.45
N VAL A 77 -17.92 -3.97 24.31
CA VAL A 77 -18.93 -4.96 23.86
C VAL A 77 -19.94 -4.30 22.92
N LYS A 78 -20.45 -3.13 23.29
CA LYS A 78 -21.38 -2.36 22.47
C LYS A 78 -20.75 -2.00 21.13
N TYR A 79 -19.49 -1.57 21.10
CA TYR A 79 -18.77 -1.29 19.85
C TYR A 79 -18.61 -2.55 19.00
N CYS A 80 -18.23 -3.69 19.59
CA CYS A 80 -18.14 -4.96 18.87
C CYS A 80 -19.49 -5.36 18.26
N VAL A 81 -20.59 -5.28 19.02
CA VAL A 81 -21.94 -5.57 18.53
C VAL A 81 -22.40 -4.53 17.50
N GLU A 82 -22.12 -3.23 17.67
CA GLU A 82 -22.47 -2.21 16.67
C GLU A 82 -21.63 -2.33 15.39
N GLU A 83 -20.38 -2.80 15.44
CA GLU A 83 -19.58 -3.12 14.25
C GLU A 83 -20.01 -4.43 13.59
N GLU A 84 -20.39 -5.44 14.37
CA GLU A 84 -20.99 -6.69 13.86
C GLU A 84 -22.37 -6.42 13.23
N GLU A 85 -23.22 -5.61 13.87
CA GLU A 85 -24.49 -5.12 13.33
C GLU A 85 -24.29 -4.14 12.16
N LYS A 86 -23.15 -3.45 12.03
CA LYS A 86 -22.82 -2.77 10.78
C LYS A 86 -22.43 -3.77 9.70
N ALA A 87 -21.56 -4.75 9.97
CA ALA A 87 -21.18 -5.77 9.00
C ALA A 87 -22.38 -6.63 8.54
N ALA A 88 -23.29 -6.99 9.46
CA ALA A 88 -24.50 -7.78 9.22
C ALA A 88 -25.73 -6.93 8.82
N GLY A 89 -25.78 -5.68 9.27
CA GLY A 89 -26.81 -4.68 8.90
C GLY A 89 -26.50 -4.00 7.57
N MET A 90 -25.25 -4.03 7.13
CA MET A 90 -24.94 -4.02 5.71
C MET A 90 -25.72 -5.17 5.07
N HIS A 91 -25.65 -6.45 5.53
CA HIS A 91 -26.20 -7.68 4.88
C HIS A 91 -27.70 -7.82 4.62
N LYS A 92 -28.60 -7.23 5.42
CA LYS A 92 -30.06 -7.53 5.33
C LYS A 92 -30.75 -6.83 4.16
N MET A 93 -30.24 -7.14 2.96
CA MET A 93 -29.83 -6.10 2.03
C MET A 93 -30.62 -5.81 0.71
N LYS A 94 -31.63 -6.60 0.30
CA LYS A 94 -32.67 -6.28 -0.71
C LYS A 94 -34.02 -7.03 -0.42
N SER A 95 -35.19 -6.37 -0.58
CA SER A 95 -36.62 -6.73 -0.24
C SER A 95 -37.06 -6.74 1.26
N THR A 96 -37.58 -5.62 1.81
CA THR A 96 -37.77 -5.29 3.29
C THR A 96 -36.45 -5.08 4.06
N THR A 97 -35.48 -4.66 3.28
CA THR A 97 -34.14 -5.20 3.32
C THR A 97 -33.55 -4.32 2.17
N GLN A 98 -32.67 -3.30 2.34
CA GLN A 98 -32.00 -2.58 1.19
C GLN A 98 -30.67 -1.80 1.46
N ALA A 99 -29.51 -2.41 1.15
CA ALA A 99 -28.12 -1.89 0.95
C ALA A 99 -27.11 -3.04 0.58
N ASN A 100 -26.42 -3.77 1.52
CA ASN A 100 -25.09 -4.49 1.46
C ASN A 100 -24.43 -4.69 0.12
N ARG A 101 -25.23 -5.11 -0.85
CA ARG A 101 -24.87 -5.06 -2.25
C ARG A 101 -24.46 -3.65 -2.72
N MET A 102 -24.40 -2.65 -1.84
CA MET A 102 -23.78 -1.35 -2.06
C MET A 102 -22.35 -1.23 -1.48
N SER A 103 -21.99 -1.94 -0.40
CA SER A 103 -20.68 -1.79 0.25
C SER A 103 -19.60 -2.69 -0.35
N ILE A 104 -19.92 -3.97 -0.59
CA ILE A 104 -19.01 -4.86 -1.33
C ILE A 104 -18.89 -4.37 -2.78
N ASP A 105 -20.00 -3.92 -3.39
CA ASP A 105 -20.02 -3.34 -4.73
C ASP A 105 -19.29 -1.99 -4.79
N ALA A 106 -19.29 -1.18 -3.73
CA ALA A 106 -18.46 0.03 -3.63
C ALA A 106 -16.96 -0.29 -3.55
N VAL A 107 -16.55 -1.24 -2.70
CA VAL A 107 -15.13 -1.63 -2.62
C VAL A 107 -14.68 -2.31 -3.92
N GLU A 108 -15.55 -3.12 -4.54
CA GLU A 108 -15.28 -3.76 -5.82
C GLU A 108 -15.20 -2.73 -6.96
N ILE A 109 -16.13 -1.77 -7.07
CA ILE A 109 -16.10 -0.73 -8.10
C ILE A 109 -14.90 0.21 -7.90
N GLU A 110 -14.49 0.51 -6.67
CA GLU A 110 -13.27 1.29 -6.40
C GLU A 110 -12.00 0.51 -6.79
N ALA A 111 -11.91 -0.78 -6.49
CA ALA A 111 -10.82 -1.64 -6.93
C ALA A 111 -10.76 -1.75 -8.47
N LEU A 112 -11.90 -1.89 -9.13
CA LEU A 112 -12.02 -1.91 -10.59
C LEU A 112 -11.63 -0.57 -11.21
N ARG A 113 -12.12 0.57 -10.65
CA ARG A 113 -11.73 1.93 -11.06
C ARG A 113 -10.23 2.12 -10.99
N LYS A 114 -9.60 1.73 -9.87
CA LYS A 114 -8.15 1.80 -9.70
C LYS A 114 -7.41 0.92 -10.71
N THR A 115 -7.86 -0.32 -10.92
CA THR A 115 -7.25 -1.24 -11.89
C THR A 115 -7.34 -0.72 -13.33
N VAL A 116 -8.47 -0.09 -13.70
CA VAL A 116 -8.65 0.55 -15.00
C VAL A 116 -7.78 1.81 -15.14
N GLU A 117 -7.68 2.64 -14.10
CA GLU A 117 -6.80 3.82 -14.07
C GLU A 117 -5.33 3.43 -14.27
N ASP A 118 -4.84 2.49 -13.47
CA ASP A 118 -3.46 1.99 -13.56
C ASP A 118 -3.18 1.38 -14.96
N TYR A 119 -4.18 0.69 -15.55
CA TYR A 119 -4.09 0.14 -16.91
C TYR A 119 -4.07 1.22 -18.00
N PHE A 120 -4.91 2.26 -17.90
CA PHE A 120 -4.90 3.38 -18.83
C PHE A 120 -3.59 4.18 -18.74
N CYS A 121 -3.04 4.37 -17.53
CA CYS A 121 -1.72 4.97 -17.32
C CYS A 121 -0.59 4.16 -17.98
N PHE A 122 -0.67 2.83 -17.91
CA PHE A 122 0.26 1.94 -18.61
C PHE A 122 0.12 2.06 -20.15
N CYS A 123 -1.09 1.99 -20.69
CA CYS A 123 -1.33 2.10 -22.13
C CYS A 123 -0.94 3.46 -22.71
N TYR A 124 -1.19 4.55 -21.98
CA TYR A 124 -0.75 5.88 -22.37
C TYR A 124 0.78 6.05 -22.30
N GLY A 125 1.44 5.52 -21.26
CA GLY A 125 2.89 5.46 -21.16
C GLY A 125 3.53 4.69 -22.33
N LYS A 126 2.97 3.52 -22.66
CA LYS A 126 3.37 2.71 -23.82
C LYS A 126 3.18 3.46 -25.15
N ALA A 127 2.07 4.16 -25.32
CA ALA A 127 1.80 4.97 -26.52
C ALA A 127 2.74 6.19 -26.65
N LEU A 128 3.26 6.71 -25.54
CA LEU A 128 4.33 7.72 -25.50
C LEU A 128 5.74 7.13 -25.72
N GLY A 129 5.88 5.80 -25.85
CA GLY A 129 7.18 5.12 -25.94
C GLY A 129 7.97 5.11 -24.62
N LYS A 130 7.33 5.33 -23.47
CA LYS A 130 7.97 5.26 -22.15
C LYS A 130 7.82 3.85 -21.55
N SER A 131 8.83 3.39 -20.84
CA SER A 131 8.82 2.14 -20.06
C SER A 131 8.13 2.28 -18.69
N THR A 132 7.91 3.51 -18.21
CA THR A 132 7.22 3.82 -16.96
C THR A 132 5.73 4.07 -17.19
N VAL A 133 4.90 3.81 -16.19
CA VAL A 133 3.51 4.28 -16.18
C VAL A 133 3.46 5.81 -16.24
N VAL A 134 2.48 6.37 -16.96
CA VAL A 134 2.32 7.82 -17.12
C VAL A 134 0.86 8.19 -16.85
N PRO A 135 0.56 9.09 -15.90
CA PRO A 135 -0.79 9.57 -15.64
C PRO A 135 -1.47 10.09 -16.92
N VAL A 136 -2.73 9.71 -17.12
CA VAL A 136 -3.48 10.09 -18.32
C VAL A 136 -4.03 11.51 -18.16
N PRO A 137 -3.78 12.45 -19.10
CA PRO A 137 -4.26 13.83 -18.99
C PRO A 137 -5.70 13.95 -19.50
N TYR A 138 -6.66 13.38 -18.76
CA TYR A 138 -8.07 13.28 -19.14
C TYR A 138 -8.67 14.62 -19.60
N GLU A 139 -8.43 15.73 -18.89
CA GLU A 139 -8.98 17.05 -19.23
C GLU A 139 -8.42 17.59 -20.57
N LYS A 140 -7.18 17.23 -20.90
CA LYS A 140 -6.56 17.62 -22.19
C LYS A 140 -7.12 16.76 -23.32
N MET A 141 -7.30 15.45 -23.09
CA MET A 141 -7.88 14.52 -24.06
C MET A 141 -9.35 14.82 -24.36
N LEU A 142 -10.15 15.13 -23.34
CA LEU A 142 -11.55 15.48 -23.50
C LEU A 142 -11.74 16.81 -24.26
N ARG A 143 -10.78 17.74 -24.12
CA ARG A 143 -10.76 19.03 -24.82
C ARG A 143 -10.25 18.94 -26.25
N ASP A 144 -9.23 18.12 -26.52
CA ASP A 144 -8.71 17.84 -27.86
C ASP A 144 -8.66 16.34 -28.14
N GLN A 145 -9.82 15.79 -28.49
CA GLN A 145 -9.99 14.39 -28.88
C GLN A 145 -9.26 14.03 -30.20
N SER A 146 -8.72 15.04 -30.92
CA SER A 146 -7.91 14.80 -32.12
C SER A 146 -6.44 14.53 -31.80
N ALA A 147 -5.95 14.95 -30.63
CA ALA A 147 -4.56 14.77 -30.21
C ALA A 147 -4.25 13.32 -29.82
N VAL A 148 -5.16 12.66 -29.11
CA VAL A 148 -5.02 11.26 -28.69
C VAL A 148 -6.35 10.53 -28.91
N VAL A 149 -6.34 9.48 -29.73
CA VAL A 149 -7.50 8.64 -30.00
C VAL A 149 -7.38 7.36 -29.18
N VAL A 150 -8.44 6.99 -28.46
CA VAL A 150 -8.52 5.70 -27.75
C VAL A 150 -9.36 4.74 -28.60
N GLN A 151 -8.84 3.54 -28.85
CA GLN A 151 -9.53 2.45 -29.56
C GLN A 151 -9.76 1.26 -28.62
N GLY A 152 -10.69 0.38 -28.99
CA GLY A 152 -10.99 -0.86 -28.27
C GLY A 152 -11.93 -0.74 -27.06
N LEU A 153 -12.50 0.45 -26.83
CA LEU A 153 -13.57 0.65 -25.84
C LEU A 153 -14.89 -0.02 -26.29
N PRO A 154 -15.82 -0.32 -25.36
CA PRO A 154 -17.10 -0.91 -25.72
C PRO A 154 -17.93 0.00 -26.64
N GLU A 155 -18.75 -0.59 -27.51
CA GLU A 155 -19.55 0.16 -28.48
C GLU A 155 -20.51 1.14 -27.78
N GLY A 156 -20.56 2.37 -28.28
CA GLY A 156 -21.34 3.46 -27.68
C GLY A 156 -20.73 4.09 -26.42
N VAL A 157 -19.62 3.58 -25.89
CA VAL A 157 -18.96 4.13 -24.70
C VAL A 157 -17.84 5.09 -25.08
N ALA A 158 -18.02 6.38 -24.74
CA ALA A 158 -16.99 7.40 -24.89
C ALA A 158 -15.90 7.29 -23.81
N PHE A 159 -14.67 7.65 -24.17
CA PHE A 159 -13.54 7.72 -23.24
C PHE A 159 -13.76 8.82 -22.18
N LYS A 160 -13.64 8.45 -20.90
CA LYS A 160 -13.78 9.32 -19.72
C LYS A 160 -12.96 8.77 -18.53
N HIS A 161 -12.85 9.55 -17.45
CA HIS A 161 -12.20 9.14 -16.20
C HIS A 161 -12.82 7.83 -15.66
N PRO A 162 -12.04 6.87 -15.12
CA PRO A 162 -12.56 5.58 -14.68
C PRO A 162 -13.67 5.66 -13.63
N GLU A 163 -13.61 6.66 -12.73
CA GLU A 163 -14.66 6.92 -11.75
C GLU A 163 -16.04 7.15 -12.36
N ASN A 164 -16.09 7.67 -13.60
CA ASN A 164 -17.32 7.99 -14.31
C ASN A 164 -17.88 6.81 -15.13
N TYR A 165 -17.24 5.63 -15.12
CA TYR A 165 -17.84 4.39 -15.62
C TYR A 165 -18.67 3.68 -14.54
N ASP A 166 -19.68 2.96 -14.98
CA ASP A 166 -20.43 1.99 -14.21
C ASP A 166 -19.68 0.65 -14.10
N LEU A 167 -20.11 -0.21 -13.17
CA LEU A 167 -19.49 -1.50 -12.87
C LEU A 167 -19.36 -2.41 -14.11
N ALA A 168 -20.38 -2.46 -14.98
CA ALA A 168 -20.38 -3.35 -16.14
C ALA A 168 -19.33 -2.90 -17.17
N THR A 169 -19.26 -1.60 -17.44
CA THR A 169 -18.23 -1.03 -18.32
C THR A 169 -16.82 -1.25 -17.78
N LEU A 170 -16.59 -1.08 -16.47
CA LEU A 170 -15.28 -1.31 -15.85
C LEU A 170 -14.81 -2.77 -15.97
N LYS A 171 -15.71 -3.74 -15.72
CA LYS A 171 -15.42 -5.17 -15.89
C LYS A 171 -15.11 -5.49 -17.35
N TRP A 172 -15.94 -5.04 -18.28
CA TRP A 172 -15.75 -5.25 -19.72
C TRP A 172 -14.39 -4.71 -20.21
N ILE A 173 -13.97 -3.53 -19.74
CA ILE A 173 -12.68 -2.91 -20.06
C ILE A 173 -11.51 -3.80 -19.62
N LEU A 174 -11.57 -4.42 -18.44
CA LEU A 174 -10.50 -5.27 -17.93
C LEU A 174 -10.46 -6.66 -18.58
N GLU A 175 -11.62 -7.20 -18.97
CA GLU A 175 -11.76 -8.43 -19.75
C GLU A 175 -11.17 -8.24 -21.16
N ASN A 176 -11.57 -7.18 -21.86
CA ASN A 176 -11.20 -6.90 -23.25
C ASN A 176 -9.94 -6.03 -23.38
N LYS A 177 -9.19 -5.83 -22.29
CA LYS A 177 -8.08 -4.87 -22.20
C LYS A 177 -7.06 -4.99 -23.33
N ALA A 178 -6.78 -6.21 -23.81
CA ALA A 178 -5.83 -6.45 -24.90
C ALA A 178 -6.18 -5.75 -26.22
N GLY A 179 -7.46 -5.42 -26.46
CA GLY A 179 -7.91 -4.64 -27.61
C GLY A 179 -7.79 -3.12 -27.41
N ILE A 180 -7.60 -2.64 -26.19
CA ILE A 180 -7.58 -1.22 -25.86
C ILE A 180 -6.20 -0.62 -26.17
N SER A 181 -6.19 0.47 -26.93
CA SER A 181 -4.95 1.16 -27.29
C SER A 181 -5.13 2.68 -27.39
N PHE A 182 -4.06 3.40 -27.06
CA PHE A 182 -3.98 4.86 -27.17
C PHE A 182 -3.12 5.20 -28.39
N ILE A 183 -3.62 6.05 -29.28
CA ILE A 183 -2.96 6.46 -30.51
C ILE A 183 -2.72 7.97 -30.43
N ILE A 184 -1.46 8.34 -30.19
CA ILE A 184 -1.05 9.73 -30.03
C ILE A 184 -0.75 10.32 -31.42
N LYS A 185 -1.67 11.16 -31.92
CA LYS A 185 -1.48 11.93 -33.15
C LYS A 185 -0.67 13.20 -32.89
N ARG A 186 -0.85 13.83 -31.72
CA ARG A 186 -0.06 14.97 -31.24
C ARG A 186 0.14 14.83 -29.72
N PRO A 187 1.37 14.80 -29.20
CA PRO A 187 1.61 14.69 -27.77
C PRO A 187 1.21 15.98 -27.05
N PHE A 188 0.60 15.85 -25.87
CA PHE A 188 0.41 16.99 -24.98
C PHE A 188 1.76 17.38 -24.38
N LEU A 189 2.25 18.58 -24.69
CA LEU A 189 3.44 19.11 -24.06
C LEU A 189 3.23 19.21 -22.54
N GLU A 190 4.15 18.62 -21.79
CA GLU A 190 4.24 18.79 -20.35
C GLU A 190 5.00 20.09 -20.04
N PRO A 191 4.53 20.94 -19.13
CA PRO A 191 5.37 21.97 -18.54
C PRO A 191 6.56 21.27 -17.86
N LYS A 192 7.78 21.51 -18.34
CA LYS A 192 9.00 21.08 -17.65
C LYS A 192 9.01 21.70 -16.26
N LYS A 193 8.64 20.93 -15.24
CA LYS A 193 9.00 21.24 -13.85
C LYS A 193 10.52 21.20 -13.78
N HIS A 194 11.15 22.38 -13.72
CA HIS A 194 12.59 22.48 -13.51
C HIS A 194 12.93 21.90 -12.13
N LEU A 195 13.42 20.66 -12.08
CA LEU A 195 14.29 20.26 -10.99
C LEU A 195 15.63 20.99 -11.18
N GLY A 196 15.77 22.11 -10.49
CA GLY A 196 17.04 22.83 -10.41
C GLY A 196 18.06 22.04 -9.62
N GLY A 197 18.93 21.30 -10.32
CA GLY A 197 20.05 20.55 -9.77
C GLY A 197 21.39 21.12 -10.21
N ARG A 198 21.76 22.28 -9.66
CA ARG A 198 23.13 22.86 -9.58
C ARG A 198 24.09 22.57 -10.74
N ALA A 199 24.21 23.52 -11.67
CA ALA A 199 25.31 23.54 -12.63
C ALA A 199 26.67 23.70 -11.92
N MET A 200 27.63 22.84 -12.27
CA MET A 200 29.05 23.05 -12.00
C MET A 200 29.90 22.30 -13.03
N VAL A 201 30.34 23.09 -14.03
CA VAL A 201 31.60 23.02 -14.79
C VAL A 201 32.31 21.66 -14.92
N THR A 202 32.39 21.17 -16.16
CA THR A 202 33.66 20.71 -16.75
C THR A 202 33.86 21.36 -18.12
N ASP A 203 35.12 21.48 -18.53
CA ASP A 203 35.65 22.48 -19.47
C ASP A 203 36.11 21.87 -20.81
N THR A 204 36.12 22.69 -21.88
CA THR A 204 36.85 22.48 -23.17
C THR A 204 36.40 21.25 -24.03
N GLU A 205 36.13 21.35 -25.35
CA GLU A 205 37.04 21.66 -26.47
C GLU A 205 36.40 22.49 -27.62
N ARG A 206 37.17 23.46 -28.13
CA ARG A 206 37.22 24.09 -29.49
C ARG A 206 36.09 23.86 -30.53
N SER A 207 35.59 24.94 -31.14
CA SER A 207 36.06 25.41 -32.48
C SER A 207 35.35 26.68 -33.02
N MET A 208 36.16 27.68 -33.43
CA MET A 208 35.99 28.70 -34.49
C MET A 208 34.59 29.28 -34.84
N LEU A 209 34.39 30.59 -34.65
CA LEU A 209 34.44 31.65 -35.70
C LEU A 209 34.01 33.04 -35.14
N SER A 210 34.69 34.11 -35.58
CA SER A 210 34.55 35.53 -35.15
C SER A 210 33.54 36.33 -36.02
N PRO A 211 33.36 37.68 -35.95
CA PRO A 211 33.93 38.70 -35.03
C PRO A 211 32.94 39.80 -34.52
N GLY A 212 33.37 40.68 -33.60
CA GLY A 212 32.77 42.04 -33.48
C GLY A 212 32.90 42.80 -32.15
N GLY A 213 33.94 43.65 -31.99
CA GLY A 213 34.04 44.70 -30.95
C GLY A 213 34.21 44.23 -29.49
N SER A 214 34.68 45.04 -28.53
CA SER A 214 35.35 46.35 -28.58
C SER A 214 36.29 46.50 -27.36
N CYS A 215 37.24 47.42 -27.47
CA CYS A 215 38.46 47.62 -26.65
C CYS A 215 38.36 47.78 -25.10
N GLY A 216 39.44 47.33 -24.42
CA GLY A 216 39.96 47.89 -23.15
C GLY A 216 39.70 47.05 -21.87
N SER A 217 40.63 46.91 -20.91
CA SER A 217 42.07 47.26 -20.91
C SER A 217 42.82 46.62 -19.72
N ILE A 218 44.15 46.53 -19.82
CA ILE A 218 45.15 46.38 -18.73
C ILE A 218 45.26 45.02 -18.01
N LYS A 219 46.44 44.40 -18.14
CA LYS A 219 47.02 43.44 -17.18
C LYS A 219 47.88 44.18 -16.15
N VAL A 220 47.87 43.75 -14.89
CA VAL A 220 49.02 43.88 -13.98
C VAL A 220 49.22 42.55 -13.26
N LYS A 221 50.49 42.19 -13.03
CA LYS A 221 50.98 40.90 -12.51
C LYS A 221 51.74 41.16 -11.22
N THR A 222 51.38 40.48 -10.12
CA THR A 222 52.25 40.28 -8.93
C THR A 222 51.75 39.11 -8.07
N GLU A 223 52.53 38.03 -8.01
CA GLU A 223 52.80 37.30 -6.75
C GLU A 223 53.83 38.13 -5.92
N PRO A 224 54.24 37.79 -4.66
CA PRO A 224 54.06 36.53 -3.93
C PRO A 224 53.81 36.62 -2.39
N THR A 225 53.86 35.44 -1.75
CA THR A 225 54.32 35.12 -0.38
C THR A 225 53.39 35.27 0.85
N GLU A 226 53.56 34.30 1.78
CA GLU A 226 53.31 34.25 3.25
C GLU A 226 51.92 34.64 3.81
N GLU A 227 51.39 34.08 4.91
CA GLU A 227 51.94 33.24 6.00
C GLU A 227 50.79 32.43 6.65
N SER A 228 51.09 31.43 7.49
CA SER A 228 50.22 30.83 8.54
C SER A 228 48.82 30.28 8.15
N GLY A 229 48.42 29.04 8.43
CA GLY A 229 49.03 28.00 9.27
C GLY A 229 48.01 27.48 10.30
N ILE A 230 47.65 26.19 10.22
CA ILE A 230 47.34 25.31 11.37
C ILE A 230 47.30 23.86 10.88
N SER A 231 47.88 22.97 11.67
CA SER A 231 47.79 21.52 11.49
C SER A 231 46.53 20.98 12.16
N LEU A 232 45.86 20.02 11.54
CA LEU A 232 45.51 18.77 12.24
C LEU A 232 45.17 17.65 11.24
N GLU A 233 45.87 16.54 11.45
CA GLU A 233 45.83 15.31 10.67
C GLU A 233 44.50 14.55 10.88
N MET A 234 43.83 14.13 9.81
CA MET A 234 42.73 13.17 9.88
C MET A 234 43.23 11.79 9.45
N ALA A 235 43.36 10.89 10.42
CA ALA A 235 43.72 9.50 10.16
C ALA A 235 42.64 8.79 9.33
N ALA A 236 43.06 8.13 8.24
CA ALA A 236 42.16 7.35 7.40
C ALA A 236 41.72 6.06 8.10
N VAL A 237 40.43 5.94 8.41
CA VAL A 237 39.83 4.68 8.83
C VAL A 237 39.58 3.81 7.60
N THR A 238 40.34 2.73 7.47
CA THR A 238 40.11 1.71 6.45
C THR A 238 38.88 0.89 6.81
N VAL A 239 37.83 1.02 5.99
CA VAL A 239 36.68 0.11 6.05
C VAL A 239 37.15 -1.27 5.62
N LYS A 240 36.98 -2.28 6.49
CA LYS A 240 37.14 -3.67 6.10
C LYS A 240 35.92 -4.09 5.29
N GLU A 241 36.17 -4.59 4.10
CA GLU A 241 35.21 -5.33 3.29
C GLU A 241 34.98 -6.69 3.97
N GLU A 242 33.73 -7.01 4.34
CA GLU A 242 33.36 -8.36 4.76
C GLU A 242 33.05 -9.19 3.50
N SER A 243 33.72 -10.34 3.39
CA SER A 243 33.58 -11.26 2.25
C SER A 243 32.34 -12.14 2.41
N GLU A 244 31.49 -12.18 1.38
CA GLU A 244 30.39 -13.15 1.29
C GLU A 244 30.93 -14.59 1.15
N ASP A 245 30.41 -15.49 1.99
CA ASP A 245 30.79 -16.91 2.06
C ASP A 245 30.03 -17.72 0.97
N PRO A 246 30.72 -18.37 0.00
CA PRO A 246 30.06 -18.95 -1.16
C PRO A 246 29.41 -20.34 -0.94
N ASP A 247 29.50 -20.95 0.25
CA ASP A 247 29.05 -22.35 0.49
C ASP A 247 27.65 -22.49 1.15
N TYR A 248 26.79 -21.46 1.08
CA TYR A 248 25.49 -21.45 1.80
C TYR A 248 24.44 -22.47 1.31
N TYR A 249 24.60 -23.12 0.14
CA TYR A 249 23.66 -24.13 -0.36
C TYR A 249 24.32 -25.33 -1.05
N GLN A 250 24.79 -26.32 -0.27
CA GLN A 250 25.05 -27.66 -0.78
C GLN A 250 24.67 -28.79 0.20
N TYR A 251 23.37 -28.95 0.47
CA TYR A 251 22.86 -30.16 1.14
C TYR A 251 22.57 -31.27 0.13
N ASN A 252 23.55 -32.16 -0.08
CA ASN A 252 23.38 -33.39 -0.83
C ASN A 252 22.49 -34.39 -0.07
N ILE A 253 21.29 -34.65 -0.60
CA ILE A 253 20.50 -35.85 -0.23
C ILE A 253 21.29 -37.08 -0.67
N HIS A 254 21.96 -37.73 0.28
CA HIS A 254 22.63 -39.00 0.03
C HIS A 254 21.59 -40.12 -0.06
N GLY A 255 21.57 -40.81 -1.20
CA GLY A 255 20.72 -41.99 -1.40
C GLY A 255 21.14 -43.15 -0.50
N ILE A 256 20.15 -43.90 -0.02
CA ILE A 256 20.34 -45.14 0.75
C ILE A 256 20.59 -46.28 -0.25
N PRO A 257 21.70 -47.03 -0.14
CA PRO A 257 21.88 -48.30 -0.85
C PRO A 257 21.36 -49.49 -0.03
N ILE A 258 21.06 -50.58 -0.75
CA ILE A 258 20.71 -51.92 -0.27
C ILE A 258 21.98 -52.77 -0.22
#